data_AF-A0A928EPM7-F1
#
_entry.id   AF-A0A928EPM7-F1
#
_cell.length_a   1.000
_cell.length_b   1.000
_cell.length_c   1.000
_cell.angle_alpha   90.00
_cell.angle_beta   90.00
_cell.angle_gamma   90.00
#
_symmetry.space_group_name_H-M   'P 1'
#
loop_
_entity.id
_entity.type
_entity.pdbx_description
1 polymer ?
#
loop_
_entity_poly.entity_id
_entity_poly.type
_entity_poly.pdbx_seq_one_letter_code
_entity_poly.pdbx_strand_id
1 'polypeptide(L)'
;MHIIDIIQNGIFFSDGVMDSIPLWVLGIVVSMVVPYLLGSLNFAIIISAKQYKEDIRSYGSKNAGMTNMMRTYGKSAAALTLLGDALKSVVSCIIGYLMLGYLGCYIAGLFCVIGHMFPVFYRFKGGKGVVTGAMAILMSDPIVFAIVLLIFIIIVVFTKYISLGSVMSVLLYPFLLDRICKLRGYVCPYTIFAFLIMILVLIKHYENIKRLFQGKENKFSFKKSSDAAKAHQAEIEAQKAAVLAEPEEEEAEETVVVTKRKKINKNYGKKKK
;
A
#
# COMPACT_ATOMS: atom_id res chain seq x y z
N MET A 1 -26.93 -28.44 7.48
CA MET A 1 -25.99 -27.38 7.05
C MET A 1 -26.11 -27.23 5.54
N HIS A 2 -26.99 -26.35 5.05
CA HIS A 2 -27.07 -26.08 3.62
C HIS A 2 -25.87 -25.21 3.23
N ILE A 3 -25.08 -25.68 2.26
CA ILE A 3 -23.92 -24.94 1.72
C ILE A 3 -24.31 -23.51 1.29
N ILE A 4 -25.55 -23.33 0.84
CA ILE A 4 -26.10 -22.05 0.41
C ILE A 4 -26.16 -21.03 1.57
N ASP A 5 -26.50 -21.44 2.79
CA ASP A 5 -26.62 -20.52 3.93
C ASP A 5 -25.27 -20.03 4.45
N ILE A 6 -24.26 -20.91 4.43
CA ILE A 6 -22.87 -20.55 4.75
C ILE A 6 -22.33 -19.57 3.72
N ILE A 7 -22.65 -19.81 2.44
CA ILE A 7 -22.27 -18.88 1.38
C ILE A 7 -22.96 -17.55 1.63
N GLN A 8 -24.28 -17.49 1.84
CA GLN A 8 -24.98 -16.20 1.91
C GLN A 8 -24.68 -15.40 3.18
N ASN A 9 -24.52 -16.06 4.33
CA ASN A 9 -24.50 -15.39 5.63
C ASN A 9 -23.21 -15.61 6.44
N GLY A 10 -22.32 -16.50 6.00
CA GLY A 10 -21.10 -16.87 6.73
C GLY A 10 -21.30 -18.02 7.73
N ILE A 11 -20.20 -18.53 8.28
CA ILE A 11 -20.20 -19.71 9.16
C ILE A 11 -20.97 -19.43 10.45
N PHE A 12 -20.94 -18.19 10.95
CA PHE A 12 -21.59 -17.83 12.21
C PHE A 12 -23.07 -17.44 12.08
N PHE A 13 -23.62 -17.36 10.86
CA PHE A 13 -25.04 -17.09 10.62
C PHE A 13 -25.83 -18.32 10.15
N SER A 14 -25.20 -19.48 9.96
CA SER A 14 -25.92 -20.72 9.63
C SER A 14 -26.60 -21.31 10.88
N ASP A 15 -27.79 -21.90 10.70
CA ASP A 15 -28.69 -22.38 11.76
C ASP A 15 -27.98 -23.07 12.94
N GLY A 16 -28.24 -22.57 14.16
CA GLY A 16 -27.75 -23.13 15.44
C GLY A 16 -26.54 -22.44 16.06
N VAL A 17 -25.78 -21.60 15.33
CA VAL A 17 -24.66 -20.81 15.91
C VAL A 17 -25.16 -19.52 16.58
N MET A 18 -26.32 -19.01 16.12
CA MET A 18 -26.95 -17.77 16.61
C MET A 18 -27.26 -17.76 18.09
N ASP A 19 -27.39 -18.93 18.72
CA ASP A 19 -27.74 -19.02 20.14
C ASP A 19 -26.55 -18.74 21.07
N SER A 20 -25.34 -18.55 20.51
CA SER A 20 -24.10 -18.35 21.28
C SER A 20 -23.43 -16.99 21.01
N ILE A 21 -23.82 -15.98 21.80
CA ILE A 21 -23.22 -14.63 21.83
C ILE A 21 -21.68 -14.65 21.77
N PRO A 22 -20.96 -15.54 22.47
CA PRO A 22 -19.49 -15.56 22.44
C PRO A 22 -18.89 -15.85 21.04
N LEU A 23 -19.53 -16.73 20.26
CA LEU A 23 -19.07 -17.08 18.92
C LEU A 23 -19.23 -15.90 17.96
N TRP A 24 -20.33 -15.15 18.08
CA TRP A 24 -20.57 -13.98 17.25
C TRP A 24 -19.56 -12.84 17.53
N VAL A 25 -19.28 -12.58 18.81
CA VAL A 25 -18.24 -11.63 19.23
C VAL A 25 -16.87 -12.04 18.67
N LEU A 26 -16.53 -13.33 18.73
CA LEU A 26 -15.31 -13.85 18.14
C LEU A 26 -15.24 -13.60 16.63
N GLY A 27 -16.33 -13.84 15.89
CA GLY A 27 -16.41 -13.57 14.45
C GLY A 27 -16.14 -12.10 14.11
N ILE A 28 -16.66 -11.16 14.91
CA ILE A 28 -16.40 -9.73 14.76
C ILE A 28 -14.93 -9.42 15.01
N VAL A 29 -14.39 -9.88 16.14
CA VAL A 29 -12.99 -9.63 16.51
C VAL A 29 -12.03 -10.15 15.46
N VAL A 30 -12.26 -11.36 14.94
CA VAL A 30 -11.46 -11.95 13.85
C VAL A 30 -11.58 -11.11 12.58
N SER A 31 -12.78 -10.68 12.22
CA SER A 31 -13.05 -9.83 11.04
C SER A 31 -12.45 -8.42 11.16
N MET A 32 -12.05 -7.97 12.35
CA MET A 32 -11.36 -6.69 12.57
C MET A 32 -9.85 -6.87 12.64
N VAL A 33 -9.38 -7.75 13.53
CA VAL A 33 -7.96 -7.86 13.91
C VAL A 33 -7.15 -8.49 12.79
N VAL A 34 -7.59 -9.61 12.21
CA VAL A 34 -6.81 -10.31 11.17
C VAL A 34 -6.68 -9.44 9.91
N PRO A 35 -7.77 -8.85 9.37
CA PRO A 35 -7.68 -7.90 8.27
C PRO A 35 -6.82 -6.66 8.57
N TYR A 36 -6.85 -6.12 9.78
CA TYR A 36 -5.98 -5.01 10.16
C TYR A 36 -4.50 -5.38 10.11
N LEU A 37 -4.13 -6.56 10.63
CA LEU A 37 -2.75 -7.04 10.59
C LEU A 37 -2.29 -7.35 9.17
N LEU A 38 -3.15 -7.98 8.35
CA LEU A 38 -2.88 -8.19 6.92
C LEU A 38 -2.73 -6.87 6.17
N GLY A 39 -3.65 -5.93 6.39
CA GLY A 39 -3.59 -4.58 5.82
C GLY A 39 -2.30 -3.85 6.20
N SER A 40 -1.83 -4.06 7.43
CA SER A 40 -0.60 -3.49 7.98
C SER A 40 0.67 -3.96 7.26
N LEU A 41 0.62 -5.07 6.52
CA LEU A 41 1.67 -5.49 5.59
C LEU A 41 1.66 -4.58 4.35
N ASN A 42 2.30 -3.41 4.44
CA ASN A 42 2.42 -2.47 3.34
C ASN A 42 3.48 -2.93 2.34
N PHE A 43 3.04 -3.38 1.15
CA PHE A 43 3.93 -3.95 0.15
C PHE A 43 4.90 -2.95 -0.46
N ALA A 44 4.55 -1.65 -0.53
CA ALA A 44 5.49 -0.64 -1.01
C ALA A 44 6.72 -0.55 -0.09
N ILE A 45 6.50 -0.61 1.24
CA ILE A 45 7.58 -0.59 2.24
C ILE A 45 8.37 -1.90 2.19
N ILE A 46 7.68 -3.05 2.14
CA ILE A 46 8.33 -4.37 2.08
C ILE A 46 9.22 -4.50 0.85
N ILE A 47 8.71 -4.11 -0.33
CA ILE A 47 9.43 -4.25 -1.61
C ILE A 47 10.61 -3.28 -1.64
N SER A 48 10.42 -2.01 -1.27
CA SER A 48 11.53 -1.03 -1.21
C SER A 48 12.64 -1.49 -0.26
N ALA A 49 12.29 -1.94 0.94
CA ALA A 49 13.26 -2.41 1.91
C ALA A 49 14.00 -3.69 1.45
N LYS A 50 13.29 -4.63 0.82
CA LYS A 50 13.88 -5.93 0.43
C LYS A 50 14.71 -5.84 -0.84
N GLN A 51 14.19 -5.20 -1.89
CA GLN A 51 14.82 -5.16 -3.21
C GLN A 51 15.79 -3.98 -3.36
N TYR A 52 15.49 -2.84 -2.74
CA TYR A 52 16.24 -1.60 -2.95
C TYR A 52 17.02 -1.16 -1.70
N LYS A 53 16.82 -1.82 -0.55
CA LYS A 53 17.46 -1.48 0.75
C LYS A 53 17.17 -0.06 1.23
N GLU A 54 16.03 0.47 0.79
CA GLU A 54 15.59 1.84 1.05
C GLU A 54 14.15 1.85 1.59
N ASP A 55 13.74 2.95 2.22
CA ASP A 55 12.34 3.19 2.56
C ASP A 55 11.70 4.12 1.53
N ILE A 56 10.70 3.63 0.79
CA ILE A 56 9.96 4.41 -0.22
C ILE A 56 9.39 5.74 0.33
N ARG A 57 9.14 5.84 1.64
CA ARG A 57 8.61 7.06 2.28
C ARG A 57 9.61 8.20 2.34
N SER A 58 10.90 7.94 2.10
CA SER A 58 11.93 8.98 1.99
C SER A 58 11.96 9.66 0.62
N TYR A 59 11.33 9.05 -0.40
CA TYR A 59 11.45 9.48 -1.79
C TYR A 59 10.13 9.91 -2.41
N GLY A 60 10.23 10.71 -3.48
CA GLY A 60 9.08 11.16 -4.28
C GLY A 60 8.00 11.85 -3.46
N SER A 61 6.79 11.31 -3.50
CA SER A 61 5.62 11.82 -2.77
C SER A 61 5.56 11.42 -1.30
N LYS A 62 6.58 10.71 -0.79
CA LYS A 62 6.70 10.20 0.59
C LYS A 62 5.58 9.26 1.04
N ASN A 63 4.75 8.80 0.09
CA ASN A 63 3.65 7.88 0.34
C ASN A 63 4.06 6.44 0.03
N ALA A 64 3.70 5.52 0.91
CA ALA A 64 3.92 4.09 0.72
C ALA A 64 2.81 3.46 -0.13
N GLY A 65 2.86 3.69 -1.44
CA GLY A 65 1.88 3.13 -2.38
C GLY A 65 2.36 3.07 -3.83
N MET A 66 1.57 2.39 -4.67
CA MET A 66 1.90 2.08 -6.07
C MET A 66 2.39 3.28 -6.89
N THR A 67 1.71 4.43 -6.81
CA THR A 67 2.10 5.60 -7.63
C THR A 67 3.45 6.19 -7.22
N ASN A 68 3.87 6.03 -5.97
CA ASN A 68 5.21 6.46 -5.55
C ASN A 68 6.26 5.47 -6.04
N MET A 69 6.01 4.17 -5.84
CA MET A 69 6.86 3.10 -6.35
C MET A 69 7.10 3.21 -7.86
N MET A 70 6.06 3.57 -8.63
CA MET A 70 6.15 3.80 -10.07
C MET A 70 7.11 4.94 -10.44
N ARG A 71 7.13 6.01 -9.64
CA ARG A 71 7.97 7.18 -9.88
C ARG A 71 9.41 6.99 -9.40
N THR A 72 9.61 6.19 -8.36
CA THR A 72 10.93 5.98 -7.73
C THR A 72 11.66 4.77 -8.30
N TYR A 73 10.99 3.62 -8.43
CA TYR A 73 11.60 2.33 -8.78
C TYR A 73 11.05 1.72 -10.08
N GLY A 74 10.07 2.38 -10.71
CA GLY A 74 9.55 1.99 -12.03
C GLY A 74 8.39 1.00 -12.00
N LYS A 75 8.02 0.54 -13.21
CA LYS A 75 6.77 -0.21 -13.46
C LYS A 75 6.72 -1.56 -12.75
N SER A 76 7.85 -2.28 -12.69
CA SER A 76 7.91 -3.61 -12.06
C SER A 76 7.58 -3.54 -10.57
N ALA A 77 8.29 -2.68 -9.83
CA ALA A 77 8.08 -2.51 -8.40
C ALA A 77 6.67 -1.97 -8.07
N ALA A 78 6.13 -1.09 -8.92
CA ALA A 78 4.77 -0.60 -8.82
C ALA A 78 3.71 -1.71 -9.03
N ALA A 79 3.92 -2.60 -10.00
CA ALA A 79 3.02 -3.71 -10.29
C ALA A 79 3.02 -4.73 -9.14
N LEU A 80 4.19 -5.08 -8.60
CA LEU A 80 4.30 -5.96 -7.43
C LEU A 80 3.61 -5.35 -6.20
N THR A 81 3.78 -4.04 -5.99
CA THR A 81 3.10 -3.32 -4.91
C THR A 81 1.59 -3.35 -5.08
N LEU A 82 1.10 -3.07 -6.29
CA LEU A 82 -0.33 -3.13 -6.64
C LEU A 82 -0.91 -4.51 -6.36
N LEU A 83 -0.22 -5.56 -6.81
CA LEU A 83 -0.66 -6.94 -6.63
C LEU A 83 -0.72 -7.32 -5.16
N GLY A 84 0.32 -7.02 -4.38
CA GLY A 84 0.34 -7.31 -2.95
C GLY A 84 -0.73 -6.56 -2.16
N ASP A 85 -0.90 -5.25 -2.43
CA ASP A 85 -1.93 -4.44 -1.77
C ASP A 85 -3.36 -4.82 -2.18
N ALA A 86 -3.55 -5.36 -3.39
CA ALA A 86 -4.83 -5.88 -3.84
C ALA A 86 -5.14 -7.24 -3.20
N LEU A 87 -4.19 -8.19 -3.27
CA LEU A 87 -4.35 -9.54 -2.75
C LEU A 87 -4.65 -9.55 -1.25
N LYS A 88 -3.95 -8.74 -0.45
CA LYS A 88 -4.22 -8.68 1.00
C LYS A 88 -5.63 -8.19 1.31
N SER A 89 -6.19 -7.30 0.47
CA SER A 89 -7.56 -6.81 0.62
C SER A 89 -8.57 -7.89 0.27
N VAL A 90 -8.36 -8.58 -0.85
CA VAL A 90 -9.19 -9.72 -1.28
C VAL A 90 -9.22 -10.80 -0.20
N VAL A 91 -8.04 -11.22 0.29
CA VAL A 91 -7.92 -12.23 1.35
C VAL A 91 -8.61 -11.76 2.63
N SER A 92 -8.44 -10.49 3.01
CA SER A 92 -9.12 -9.91 4.18
C SER A 92 -10.65 -10.00 4.04
N CYS A 93 -11.20 -9.58 2.91
CA CYS A 93 -12.63 -9.65 2.64
C CYS A 93 -13.16 -11.10 2.63
N ILE A 94 -12.40 -12.06 2.09
CA ILE A 94 -12.75 -13.49 2.14
C ILE A 94 -12.81 -13.97 3.59
N ILE A 95 -11.80 -13.64 4.42
CA ILE A 95 -11.80 -14.00 5.84
C ILE A 95 -13.04 -13.44 6.53
N GLY A 96 -13.32 -12.15 6.35
CA GLY A 96 -14.52 -11.53 6.90
C GLY A 96 -15.81 -12.20 6.44
N TYR A 97 -15.92 -12.50 5.14
CA TYR A 97 -17.07 -13.17 4.57
C TYR A 97 -17.31 -14.56 5.16
N LEU A 98 -16.25 -15.35 5.33
CA LEU A 98 -16.36 -16.66 5.96
C LEU A 98 -16.83 -16.55 7.42
N MET A 99 -16.47 -15.47 8.13
CA MET A 99 -16.91 -15.26 9.51
C MET A 99 -18.38 -14.81 9.57
N LEU A 100 -18.73 -13.69 8.92
CA LEU A 100 -20.01 -12.99 9.13
C LEU A 100 -20.72 -12.62 7.83
N GLY A 101 -20.44 -13.33 6.73
CA GLY A 101 -21.03 -13.07 5.42
C GLY A 101 -20.70 -11.66 4.92
N TYR A 102 -21.65 -11.02 4.23
CA TYR A 102 -21.43 -9.66 3.72
C TYR A 102 -21.04 -8.65 4.80
N LEU A 103 -21.63 -8.72 6.00
CA LEU A 103 -21.24 -7.84 7.10
C LEU A 103 -19.75 -7.98 7.43
N GLY A 104 -19.27 -9.21 7.54
CA GLY A 104 -17.86 -9.49 7.79
C GLY A 104 -16.97 -9.03 6.65
N CYS A 105 -17.39 -9.16 5.39
CA CYS A 105 -16.66 -8.64 4.23
C CYS A 105 -16.45 -7.11 4.33
N TYR A 106 -17.50 -6.36 4.70
CA TYR A 106 -17.41 -4.90 4.90
C TYR A 106 -16.55 -4.51 6.10
N ILE A 107 -16.68 -5.21 7.24
CA ILE A 107 -15.82 -4.98 8.42
C ILE A 107 -14.36 -5.24 8.06
N ALA A 108 -14.08 -6.40 7.46
CA ALA A 108 -12.73 -6.78 7.08
C ALA A 108 -12.12 -5.84 6.03
N GLY A 109 -12.90 -5.44 5.04
CA GLY A 109 -12.49 -4.45 4.04
C GLY A 109 -12.09 -3.13 4.69
N LEU A 110 -12.91 -2.60 5.61
CA LEU A 110 -12.60 -1.39 6.37
C LEU A 110 -11.31 -1.53 7.18
N PHE A 111 -11.17 -2.61 7.96
CA PHE A 111 -10.00 -2.80 8.82
C PHE A 111 -8.72 -3.08 8.02
N CYS A 112 -8.80 -3.74 6.87
CA CYS A 112 -7.67 -3.86 5.95
C CYS A 112 -7.25 -2.50 5.38
N VAL A 113 -8.21 -1.62 5.03
CA VAL A 113 -7.91 -0.24 4.59
C VAL A 113 -7.26 0.55 5.71
N ILE A 114 -7.77 0.47 6.94
CA ILE A 114 -7.18 1.11 8.12
C ILE A 114 -5.75 0.61 8.35
N GLY A 115 -5.53 -0.71 8.30
CA GLY A 115 -4.20 -1.30 8.42
C GLY A 115 -3.23 -0.83 7.33
N HIS A 116 -3.69 -0.72 6.08
CA HIS A 116 -2.83 -0.19 5.00
C HIS A 116 -2.46 1.29 5.21
N MET A 117 -3.38 2.11 5.75
CA MET A 117 -3.16 3.54 6.01
C MET A 117 -2.32 3.80 7.26
N PHE A 118 -2.55 3.01 8.31
CA PHE A 118 -1.97 3.10 9.64
C PHE A 118 -1.39 1.74 10.06
N PRO A 119 -0.35 1.27 9.37
CA PRO A 119 0.23 -0.05 9.61
C PRO A 119 0.97 -0.09 10.94
N VAL A 120 0.59 -1.02 11.82
CA VAL A 120 1.22 -1.17 13.14
C VAL A 120 2.72 -1.46 13.04
N PHE A 121 3.12 -2.26 12.04
CA PHE A 121 4.52 -2.65 11.82
C PHE A 121 5.42 -1.50 11.31
N TYR A 122 4.83 -0.40 10.82
CA TYR A 122 5.58 0.70 10.20
C TYR A 122 5.30 2.06 10.84
N ARG A 123 5.15 2.07 12.17
CA ARG A 123 4.91 3.27 13.00
C ARG A 123 3.67 4.06 12.55
N PHE A 124 2.63 3.34 12.14
CA PHE A 124 1.34 3.89 11.67
C PHE A 124 1.46 4.87 10.48
N LYS A 125 2.55 4.80 9.71
CA LYS A 125 2.78 5.63 8.51
C LYS A 125 2.74 4.79 7.24
N GLY A 126 1.55 4.61 6.69
CA GLY A 126 1.30 3.79 5.50
C GLY A 126 0.85 4.58 4.26
N GLY A 127 0.19 3.89 3.35
CA GLY A 127 -0.31 4.43 2.09
C GLY A 127 -1.67 5.12 2.23
N LYS A 128 -2.33 5.38 1.10
CA LYS A 128 -3.62 6.08 1.05
C LYS A 128 -4.84 5.17 0.91
N GLY A 129 -4.62 3.86 0.77
CA GLY A 129 -5.70 2.88 0.75
C GLY A 129 -6.57 2.88 -0.51
N VAL A 130 -6.17 3.52 -1.61
CA VAL A 130 -6.97 3.55 -2.85
C VAL A 130 -7.16 2.15 -3.42
N VAL A 131 -6.08 1.39 -3.61
CA VAL A 131 -6.14 0.01 -4.16
C VAL A 131 -6.84 -0.93 -3.19
N THR A 132 -6.44 -0.89 -1.90
CA THR A 132 -7.03 -1.72 -0.86
C THR A 132 -8.53 -1.44 -0.72
N GLY A 133 -8.95 -0.18 -0.75
CA GLY A 133 -10.35 0.23 -0.73
C GLY A 133 -11.09 -0.20 -1.99
N ALA A 134 -10.50 -0.02 -3.17
CA ALA A 134 -11.10 -0.46 -4.43
C ALA A 134 -11.38 -1.98 -4.44
N MET A 135 -10.46 -2.79 -3.89
CA MET A 135 -10.68 -4.23 -3.73
C MET A 135 -11.71 -4.58 -2.67
N ALA A 136 -11.77 -3.82 -1.56
CA ALA A 136 -12.86 -3.99 -0.60
C ALA A 136 -14.22 -3.71 -1.25
N ILE A 137 -14.32 -2.68 -2.11
CA ILE A 137 -15.54 -2.38 -2.88
C ILE A 137 -15.85 -3.53 -3.85
N LEU A 138 -14.87 -4.02 -4.62
CA LEU A 138 -15.07 -5.15 -5.55
C LEU A 138 -15.62 -6.39 -4.84
N MET A 139 -15.03 -6.74 -3.70
CA MET A 139 -15.43 -7.93 -2.94
C MET A 139 -16.80 -7.78 -2.26
N SER A 140 -17.21 -6.55 -1.98
CA SER A 140 -18.50 -6.28 -1.33
C SER A 140 -19.63 -6.10 -2.35
N ASP A 141 -19.37 -5.37 -3.43
CA ASP A 141 -20.31 -5.14 -4.53
C ASP A 141 -19.58 -4.88 -5.86
N PRO A 142 -19.49 -5.89 -6.75
CA PRO A 142 -18.82 -5.76 -8.04
C PRO A 142 -19.43 -4.71 -8.98
N ILE A 143 -20.74 -4.45 -8.89
CA ILE A 143 -21.42 -3.47 -9.75
C ILE A 143 -21.04 -2.06 -9.32
N VAL A 144 -21.07 -1.77 -8.01
CA VAL A 144 -20.62 -0.48 -7.48
C VAL A 144 -19.15 -0.26 -7.83
N PHE A 145 -18.30 -1.28 -7.68
CA PHE A 145 -16.90 -1.21 -8.08
C PHE A 145 -16.72 -0.83 -9.55
N ALA A 146 -17.44 -1.50 -10.47
CA ALA A 146 -17.33 -1.23 -11.89
C ALA A 146 -17.66 0.23 -12.24
N ILE A 147 -18.71 0.79 -11.63
CA ILE A 147 -19.10 2.20 -11.84
C ILE A 147 -18.05 3.15 -11.27
N VAL A 148 -17.61 2.92 -10.03
CA VAL A 148 -16.60 3.76 -9.37
C VAL A 148 -15.26 3.71 -10.10
N LEU A 149 -14.88 2.55 -10.64
CA LEU A 149 -13.69 2.36 -11.47
C LEU A 149 -13.83 3.09 -12.82
N LEU A 150 -15.00 3.03 -13.45
CA LEU A 150 -15.26 3.76 -14.69
C LEU A 150 -15.11 5.27 -14.47
N ILE A 151 -15.71 5.81 -13.40
CA ILE A 151 -15.57 7.21 -13.02
C ILE A 151 -14.09 7.58 -12.77
N PHE A 152 -13.37 6.73 -12.04
CA PHE A 152 -11.94 6.91 -11.82
C PHE A 152 -11.18 7.04 -13.15
N ILE A 153 -11.40 6.09 -14.07
CA ILE A 153 -10.71 6.04 -15.37
C ILE A 153 -11.04 7.29 -16.19
N ILE A 154 -12.31 7.67 -16.30
CA ILE A 154 -12.75 8.87 -17.02
C ILE A 154 -12.00 10.09 -16.49
N ILE A 155 -12.03 10.33 -15.18
CA ILE A 155 -11.38 11.50 -14.57
C ILE A 155 -9.88 11.48 -14.81
N VAL A 156 -9.22 10.33 -14.64
CA VAL A 156 -7.77 10.22 -14.83
C VAL A 156 -7.37 10.42 -16.29
N VAL A 157 -8.14 9.92 -17.26
CA VAL A 157 -7.86 10.08 -18.69
C VAL A 157 -7.93 11.56 -19.09
N PHE A 158 -8.98 12.27 -18.68
CA PHE A 158 -9.15 13.68 -19.06
C PHE A 158 -8.26 14.65 -18.28
N THR A 159 -8.07 14.42 -16.98
CA THR A 159 -7.35 15.38 -16.12
C THR A 159 -5.88 15.03 -15.90
N LYS A 160 -5.51 13.76 -16.11
CA LYS A 160 -4.21 13.18 -15.76
C LYS A 160 -3.93 13.21 -14.25
N TYR A 161 -4.92 13.43 -13.38
CA TYR A 161 -4.73 13.42 -11.92
C TYR A 161 -5.29 12.15 -11.27
N ILE A 162 -4.40 11.26 -10.82
CA ILE A 162 -4.78 10.05 -10.06
C ILE A 162 -5.46 10.41 -8.74
N SER A 163 -4.99 11.45 -8.07
CA SER A 163 -5.56 11.90 -6.80
C SER A 163 -6.98 12.43 -6.96
N LEU A 164 -7.26 13.18 -8.02
CA LEU A 164 -8.61 13.66 -8.32
C LEU A 164 -9.57 12.50 -8.61
N GLY A 165 -9.15 11.54 -9.45
CA GLY A 165 -9.92 10.32 -9.69
C GLY A 165 -10.24 9.59 -8.40
N SER A 166 -9.24 9.37 -7.55
CA SER A 166 -9.40 8.65 -6.27
C SER A 166 -10.38 9.34 -5.31
N VAL A 167 -10.27 10.67 -5.19
CA VAL A 167 -11.15 11.48 -4.33
C VAL A 167 -12.58 11.47 -4.83
N MET A 168 -12.80 11.68 -6.13
CA MET A 168 -14.15 11.67 -6.71
C MET A 168 -14.80 10.29 -6.62
N SER A 169 -14.05 9.22 -6.89
CA SER A 169 -14.52 7.85 -6.73
C SER A 169 -14.99 7.56 -5.31
N VAL A 170 -14.22 7.95 -4.29
CA VAL A 170 -14.60 7.68 -2.90
C VAL A 170 -15.74 8.57 -2.40
N LEU A 171 -15.84 9.81 -2.89
CA LEU A 171 -16.97 10.70 -2.60
C LEU A 171 -18.29 10.14 -3.11
N LEU A 172 -18.28 9.53 -4.30
CA LEU A 172 -19.48 8.98 -4.92
C LEU A 172 -19.84 7.59 -4.41
N TYR A 173 -18.89 6.86 -3.83
CA TYR A 173 -19.08 5.48 -3.39
C TYR A 173 -20.30 5.26 -2.48
N PRO A 174 -20.47 5.94 -1.32
CA PRO A 174 -21.62 5.69 -0.44
C PRO A 174 -22.97 5.97 -1.11
N PHE A 175 -23.04 7.00 -1.95
CA PHE A 175 -24.26 7.35 -2.68
C PHE A 175 -24.59 6.33 -3.77
N LEU A 176 -23.59 5.86 -4.52
CA LEU A 176 -23.79 4.82 -5.54
C LEU A 176 -24.24 3.50 -4.90
N LEU A 177 -23.64 3.12 -3.77
CA LEU A 177 -24.02 1.93 -3.03
C LEU A 177 -25.49 2.01 -2.56
N ASP A 178 -25.86 3.11 -1.90
CA ASP A 178 -27.25 3.32 -1.44
C ASP A 178 -28.26 3.28 -2.61
N ARG A 179 -27.94 3.95 -3.72
CA ARG A 179 -28.83 3.97 -4.89
C ARG A 179 -28.96 2.60 -5.55
N ILE A 180 -27.88 1.85 -5.68
CA ILE A 180 -27.91 0.50 -6.25
C ILE A 180 -28.73 -0.45 -5.37
N CYS A 181 -28.57 -0.39 -4.05
CA CYS A 181 -29.36 -1.24 -3.15
C CYS A 181 -30.85 -0.89 -3.20
N LYS A 182 -31.20 0.40 -3.24
CA LYS A 182 -32.59 0.85 -3.44
C LYS A 182 -33.18 0.34 -4.76
N LEU A 183 -32.40 0.35 -5.85
CA LEU A 183 -32.82 -0.22 -7.14
C LEU A 183 -33.02 -1.74 -7.08
N ARG A 184 -32.29 -2.45 -6.21
CA ARG A 184 -32.48 -3.87 -5.92
C ARG A 184 -33.60 -4.15 -4.90
N GLY A 185 -34.30 -3.11 -4.43
CA GLY A 185 -35.46 -3.25 -3.56
C GLY A 185 -35.16 -3.37 -2.05
N TYR A 186 -33.95 -3.05 -1.59
CA TYR A 186 -33.61 -3.09 -0.16
C TYR A 186 -32.76 -1.90 0.30
N VAL A 187 -32.84 -1.58 1.59
CA VAL A 187 -31.95 -0.60 2.23
C VAL A 187 -30.64 -1.29 2.57
N CYS A 188 -29.51 -0.70 2.16
CA CYS A 188 -28.20 -1.25 2.46
C CYS A 188 -27.73 -0.82 3.86
N PRO A 189 -27.68 -1.73 4.86
CA PRO A 189 -27.12 -1.37 6.16
C PRO A 189 -25.62 -1.07 6.07
N TYR A 190 -24.95 -1.51 5.00
CA TYR A 190 -23.51 -1.42 4.84
C TYR A 190 -23.01 -0.05 4.33
N THR A 191 -23.91 0.88 4.00
CA THR A 191 -23.56 2.24 3.56
C THR A 191 -22.70 2.99 4.59
N ILE A 192 -22.84 2.66 5.88
CA ILE A 192 -21.98 3.23 6.94
C ILE A 192 -20.49 2.93 6.71
N PHE A 193 -20.14 1.71 6.28
CA PHE A 193 -18.75 1.35 5.98
C PHE A 193 -18.22 2.13 4.79
N ALA A 194 -19.07 2.39 3.79
CA ALA A 194 -18.72 3.23 2.65
C ALA A 194 -18.41 4.68 3.06
N PHE A 195 -19.21 5.26 3.96
CA PHE A 195 -18.93 6.58 4.55
C PHE A 195 -17.62 6.59 5.35
N LEU A 196 -17.34 5.55 6.14
CA LEU A 196 -16.09 5.45 6.90
C LEU A 196 -14.86 5.38 5.97
N ILE A 197 -14.91 4.56 4.93
CA ILE A 197 -13.84 4.50 3.91
C ILE A 197 -13.68 5.86 3.22
N MET A 198 -14.79 6.52 2.86
CA MET A 198 -14.76 7.86 2.26
C MET A 198 -14.01 8.85 3.16
N ILE A 199 -14.38 8.95 4.44
CA ILE A 199 -13.74 9.86 5.39
C ILE A 199 -12.24 9.56 5.53
N LEU A 200 -11.87 8.29 5.71
CA LEU A 200 -10.47 7.88 5.86
C LEU A 200 -9.63 8.24 4.62
N VAL A 201 -10.13 7.94 3.42
CA VAL A 201 -9.43 8.24 2.17
C VAL A 201 -9.30 9.75 1.95
N LEU A 202 -10.33 10.54 2.27
CA LEU A 202 -10.29 12.00 2.18
C LEU A 202 -9.24 12.59 3.11
N ILE A 203 -9.19 12.14 4.37
CA ILE A 203 -8.16 12.55 5.33
C ILE A 203 -6.76 12.26 4.76
N LYS A 204 -6.53 11.05 4.23
CA LYS A 204 -5.25 10.66 3.62
C LYS A 204 -4.93 11.40 2.32
N HIS A 205 -5.91 12.03 1.68
CA HIS A 205 -5.74 12.84 0.47
C HIS A 205 -5.68 14.35 0.72
N TYR A 206 -5.76 14.81 1.98
CA TYR A 206 -5.77 16.23 2.31
C TYR A 206 -4.68 17.05 1.58
N GLU A 207 -3.43 16.58 1.60
CA GLU A 207 -2.34 17.27 0.91
C GLU A 207 -2.50 17.31 -0.62
N ASN A 208 -3.08 16.26 -1.21
CA ASN A 208 -3.33 16.21 -2.65
C ASN A 208 -4.47 17.15 -3.04
N ILE A 209 -5.52 17.20 -2.22
CA ILE A 209 -6.62 18.15 -2.39
C ILE A 209 -6.07 19.58 -2.31
N LYS A 210 -5.24 19.88 -1.31
CA LYS A 210 -4.55 21.17 -1.19
C LYS A 210 -3.73 21.50 -2.44
N ARG A 211 -2.93 20.56 -2.96
CA ARG A 211 -2.14 20.76 -4.19
C ARG A 211 -3.01 20.91 -5.44
N LEU A 212 -4.16 20.24 -5.52
CA LEU A 212 -5.12 20.39 -6.61
C LEU A 212 -5.68 21.81 -6.68
N PHE A 213 -6.15 22.34 -5.53
CA PHE A 213 -6.62 23.74 -5.45
C PHE A 213 -5.53 24.76 -5.78
N GLN A 214 -4.27 24.44 -5.48
CA GLN A 214 -3.13 25.29 -5.80
C GLN A 214 -2.59 25.13 -7.23
N GLY A 215 -3.13 24.19 -8.03
CA GLY A 215 -2.59 23.87 -9.36
C GLY A 215 -1.20 23.22 -9.34
N LYS A 216 -0.76 22.70 -8.18
CA LYS A 216 0.58 22.11 -7.95
C LYS A 216 0.58 20.59 -7.90
N GLU A 217 -0.55 19.94 -8.17
CA GLU A 217 -0.64 18.49 -8.13
C GLU A 217 0.07 17.84 -9.33
N ASN A 218 0.72 16.71 -9.10
CA ASN A 218 1.48 16.01 -10.13
C ASN A 218 0.57 15.29 -11.13
N LYS A 219 0.62 15.72 -12.40
CA LYS A 219 0.02 14.98 -13.52
C LYS A 219 0.71 13.63 -13.69
N PHE A 220 -0.08 12.60 -13.94
CA PHE A 220 0.38 11.25 -14.22
C PHE A 220 0.87 11.14 -15.66
N SER A 221 2.08 10.60 -15.83
CA SER A 221 2.69 10.34 -17.13
C SER A 221 3.61 9.12 -17.03
N PHE A 222 3.41 8.14 -17.91
CA PHE A 222 4.22 6.92 -17.95
C PHE A 222 5.67 7.21 -18.36
N LYS A 223 5.91 8.11 -19.32
CA LYS A 223 7.26 8.48 -19.77
C LYS A 223 8.05 9.14 -18.64
N LYS A 224 7.48 10.19 -18.04
CA LYS A 224 8.12 10.93 -16.93
C LYS A 224 8.41 10.04 -15.72
N SER A 225 7.53 9.09 -15.41
CA SER A 225 7.75 8.16 -14.30
C SER A 225 8.88 7.16 -14.60
N SER A 226 9.01 6.71 -15.85
CA SER A 226 10.11 5.84 -16.26
C SER A 226 11.46 6.56 -16.25
N ASP A 227 11.50 7.82 -16.68
CA ASP A 227 12.74 8.61 -16.71
C ASP A 227 13.22 8.91 -15.28
N ALA A 228 12.29 9.28 -14.38
CA ALA A 228 12.58 9.49 -12.97
C ALA A 228 13.10 8.23 -12.28
N ALA A 229 12.49 7.06 -12.56
CA ALA A 229 12.96 5.79 -12.01
C ALA A 229 14.37 5.42 -12.50
N LYS A 230 14.67 5.66 -13.78
CA LYS A 230 16.02 5.45 -14.33
C LYS A 230 17.06 6.37 -13.68
N ALA A 231 16.73 7.64 -13.49
CA ALA A 231 17.61 8.60 -12.84
C ALA A 231 17.92 8.19 -11.39
N HIS A 232 16.89 7.80 -10.62
CA HIS A 232 17.06 7.31 -9.25
C HIS A 232 17.93 6.05 -9.20
N GLN A 233 17.71 5.12 -10.14
CA GLN A 233 18.49 3.89 -10.22
C GLN A 233 19.96 4.17 -10.57
N ALA A 234 20.22 5.09 -11.50
CA ALA A 234 21.58 5.50 -11.85
C ALA A 234 22.30 6.18 -10.68
N GLU A 235 21.59 6.96 -9.86
CA GLU A 235 22.13 7.58 -8.65
C GLU A 235 22.51 6.53 -7.60
N ILE A 236 21.68 5.51 -7.38
CA ILE A 236 22.00 4.38 -6.49
C ILE A 236 23.22 3.60 -7.01
N GLU A 237 23.29 3.34 -8.32
CA GLU A 237 24.40 2.62 -8.93
C GLU A 237 25.71 3.40 -8.82
N ALA A 238 25.67 4.72 -9.05
CA ALA A 238 26.82 5.60 -8.88
C ALA A 238 27.30 5.64 -7.43
N GLN A 239 26.39 5.72 -6.45
CA GLN A 239 26.76 5.68 -5.03
C GLN A 239 27.39 4.34 -4.63
N LYS A 240 26.84 3.21 -5.11
CA LYS A 240 27.43 1.89 -4.88
C LYS A 240 28.81 1.75 -5.51
N ALA A 241 28.98 2.25 -6.74
CA ALA A 241 30.26 2.25 -7.42
C ALA A 241 31.30 3.10 -6.68
N ALA A 242 30.91 4.27 -6.15
CA ALA A 242 31.79 5.12 -5.35
C ALA A 242 32.25 4.41 -4.05
N VAL A 243 31.33 3.79 -3.31
CA VAL A 243 31.66 3.01 -2.10
C VAL A 243 32.54 1.79 -2.41
N LEU A 244 32.40 1.19 -3.59
CA LEU A 244 33.24 0.09 -4.06
C LEU A 244 34.58 0.54 -4.64
N ALA A 245 34.76 1.82 -4.94
CA ALA A 245 36.03 2.40 -5.40
C ALA A 245 36.92 2.89 -4.24
N GLU A 246 36.32 3.24 -3.10
CA GLU A 246 37.05 3.57 -1.85
C GLU A 246 37.90 2.44 -1.22
N PRO A 247 37.67 1.12 -1.40
CA PRO A 247 38.52 0.09 -0.79
C PRO A 247 39.92 -0.03 -1.45
N GLU A 248 40.11 0.46 -2.68
CA GLU A 248 41.43 0.40 -3.35
C GLU A 248 42.37 1.51 -2.88
N GLU A 249 41.87 2.67 -2.44
CA GLU A 249 42.72 3.76 -1.93
C GLU A 249 43.18 3.50 -0.49
N GLU A 250 42.36 2.87 0.36
CA GLU A 250 42.73 2.54 1.74
C GLU A 250 43.78 1.41 1.80
N GLU A 251 43.65 0.36 0.97
CA GLU A 251 44.69 -0.69 0.85
C GLU A 251 45.98 -0.17 0.19
N ALA A 252 45.88 0.76 -0.77
CA ALA A 252 47.05 1.38 -1.40
C ALA A 252 47.80 2.32 -0.44
N GLU A 253 47.09 3.11 0.38
CA GLU A 253 47.72 3.93 1.41
C GLU A 253 48.34 3.07 2.52
N GLU A 254 47.66 2.02 2.96
CA GLU A 254 48.17 1.15 4.02
C GLU A 254 49.42 0.36 3.56
N THR A 255 49.43 -0.15 2.32
CA THR A 255 50.63 -0.78 1.73
C THR A 255 51.78 0.20 1.53
N VAL A 256 51.52 1.45 1.12
CA VAL A 256 52.56 2.49 1.00
C VAL A 256 53.15 2.86 2.37
N VAL A 257 52.31 3.02 3.40
CA VAL A 257 52.75 3.32 4.79
C VAL A 257 53.56 2.17 5.38
N VAL A 258 53.13 0.93 5.19
CA VAL A 258 53.86 -0.28 5.65
C VAL A 258 55.21 -0.40 4.93
N THR A 259 55.27 -0.11 3.63
CA THR A 259 56.52 -0.16 2.85
C THR A 259 57.50 0.94 3.28
N LYS A 260 57.00 2.15 3.59
CA LYS A 260 57.81 3.26 4.13
C LYS A 260 58.39 2.90 5.51
N ARG A 261 57.58 2.33 6.41
CA ARG A 261 58.05 1.87 7.75
C ARG A 261 59.12 0.78 7.67
N LYS A 262 58.99 -0.20 6.76
CA LYS A 262 60.02 -1.24 6.54
C LYS A 262 61.34 -0.67 6.02
N LYS A 263 61.33 0.34 5.13
CA LYS A 263 62.55 1.03 4.66
C LYS A 263 63.25 1.81 5.77
N ILE A 264 62.50 2.48 6.65
CA ILE A 264 63.06 3.24 7.78
C ILE A 264 63.77 2.31 8.79
N ASN A 265 63.14 1.19 9.18
CA ASN A 265 63.75 0.24 10.12
C ASN A 265 65.01 -0.46 9.55
N LYS A 266 65.08 -0.68 8.24
CA LYS A 266 66.27 -1.28 7.60
C LYS A 266 67.48 -0.33 7.60
N ASN A 267 67.25 0.99 7.59
CA ASN A 267 68.31 1.99 7.69
C ASN A 267 68.83 2.18 9.13
N TYR A 268 68.00 1.97 10.15
CA TYR A 268 68.44 2.02 11.56
C TYR A 268 69.22 0.77 11.99
N GLY A 269 68.96 -0.40 11.37
CA GLY A 269 69.70 -1.64 11.64
C GLY A 269 71.14 -1.69 11.08
N LYS A 270 71.52 -0.77 10.19
CA LYS A 270 72.86 -0.73 9.57
C LYS A 270 73.87 0.23 10.21
N LYS A 271 73.48 0.95 11.27
CA LYS A 271 74.36 1.89 12.02
C LYS A 271 74.86 1.37 13.38
N LYS A 272 74.61 0.09 13.70
CA LYS A 272 75.20 -0.61 14.86
C LYS A 272 76.01 -1.82 14.38
N LYS A 273 77.21 -1.57 13.87
CA LYS A 273 78.39 -2.45 13.90
C LYS A 273 79.58 -1.68 13.36
#